data_AF-A0A2E1NU45-F1
#
_entry.id   AF-A0A2E1NU45-F1
#
_cell.length_a   1.000
_cell.length_b   1.000
_cell.length_c   1.000
_cell.angle_alpha   90.00
_cell.angle_beta   90.00
_cell.angle_gamma   90.00
#
_symmetry.space_group_name_H-M   'P 1'
#
loop_
_entity.id
_entity.type
_entity.pdbx_description
1 polymer ?
#
loop_
_entity_poly.entity_id
_entity_poly.type
_entity_poly.pdbx_seq_one_letter_code
_entity_poly.pdbx_strand_id
1 'polypeptide(L)' 'MNQIPIEHRFAKYIRIIGKGKTGRRSLTENEAQAALSLILAGDIEQVQLGAFLMVVKVKVESAEEISGFVMACRTSINNG' A
#
# COMPACT_ATOMS: atom_id res chain seq x y z
N MET A 1 -12.93 12.61 27.22
CA MET A 1 -11.76 12.93 26.37
C MET A 1 -11.94 12.22 25.05
N ASN A 2 -12.16 12.96 23.95
CA ASN A 2 -12.26 12.35 22.63
C ASN A 2 -10.81 12.09 22.15
N GLN A 3 -10.39 10.82 22.10
CA GLN A 3 -9.07 10.47 21.57
C GLN A 3 -9.08 10.73 20.06
N ILE A 4 -8.12 11.50 19.56
CA ILE A 4 -7.86 11.58 18.12
C ILE A 4 -7.30 10.21 17.74
N PRO A 5 -7.95 9.43 16.85
CA PRO A 5 -7.44 8.13 16.46
C PRO A 5 -6.06 8.28 15.82
N ILE A 6 -5.09 7.53 16.34
CA ILE A 6 -3.74 7.47 15.81
C ILE A 6 -3.85 6.97 14.37
N GLU A 7 -3.39 7.77 13.40
CA GLU A 7 -3.50 7.43 11.98
C GLU A 7 -2.72 6.13 11.69
N HIS A 8 -3.38 5.19 11.02
CA HIS A 8 -2.78 3.92 10.69
C HIS A 8 -1.58 4.09 9.74
N ARG A 9 -0.46 3.39 9.99
CA ARG A 9 0.78 3.54 9.20
C ARG A 9 0.62 3.28 7.71
N PHE A 10 -0.39 2.51 7.30
CA PHE A 10 -0.73 2.24 5.91
C PHE A 10 -1.35 3.45 5.18
N ALA A 11 -1.97 4.39 5.91
CA ALA A 11 -2.70 5.52 5.33
C ALA A 11 -1.83 6.39 4.41
N LYS A 12 -0.52 6.48 4.69
CA LYS A 12 0.44 7.21 3.84
C LYS A 12 0.49 6.67 2.41
N TYR A 13 0.35 5.35 2.20
CA TYR A 13 0.40 4.75 0.86
C TYR A 13 -0.87 5.09 0.07
N ILE A 14 -2.05 5.00 0.70
CA ILE A 14 -3.33 5.42 0.10
C ILE A 14 -3.27 6.90 -0.29
N ARG A 15 -2.69 7.76 0.55
CA ARG A 15 -2.52 9.20 0.26
C ARG A 15 -1.63 9.46 -0.95
N ILE A 16 -0.61 8.64 -1.19
CA ILE A 16 0.28 8.80 -2.35
C ILE A 16 -0.47 8.47 -3.64
N ILE A 17 -1.22 7.36 -3.65
CA ILE A 17 -1.89 6.87 -4.87
C ILE A 17 -3.28 7.49 -5.10
N GLY A 18 -3.94 7.99 -4.05
CA GLY A 18 -5.34 8.44 -4.06
C GLY A 18 -5.58 9.94 -4.27
N LYS A 19 -4.55 10.77 -4.48
CA LYS A 19 -4.64 12.24 -4.58
C LYS A 19 -5.31 12.81 -5.85
N GLY A 20 -6.04 12.01 -6.62
CA GLY A 20 -6.71 12.46 -7.86
C GLY A 20 -5.75 12.80 -9.01
N LYS A 21 -6.26 13.39 -10.10
CA LYS A 21 -5.55 13.54 -11.39
C LYS A 21 -4.22 14.29 -11.32
N THR A 22 -4.08 15.27 -10.43
CA THR A 22 -2.92 16.17 -10.38
C THR A 22 -1.92 15.88 -9.26
N GLY A 23 -2.26 15.00 -8.31
CA GLY A 23 -1.43 14.76 -7.13
C GLY A 23 -1.09 13.29 -6.87
N ARG A 24 -1.63 12.35 -7.67
CA ARG A 24 -1.27 10.94 -7.58
C ARG A 24 0.07 10.68 -8.26
N ARG A 25 0.91 9.87 -7.63
CA ARG A 25 2.07 9.23 -8.28
C ARG A 25 2.06 7.74 -7.98
N SER A 26 2.79 6.96 -8.76
CA SER A 26 3.09 5.57 -8.40
C SER A 26 3.94 5.52 -7.13
N LEU A 27 3.83 4.42 -6.39
CA LEU A 27 4.73 4.14 -5.29
C LEU A 27 6.14 3.89 -5.84
N THR A 28 7.15 4.23 -5.05
CA THR A 28 8.51 3.73 -5.32
C THR A 28 8.58 2.23 -5.01
N GLU A 29 9.62 1.54 -5.48
CA GLU A 29 9.81 0.11 -5.19
C GLU A 29 9.79 -0.18 -3.67
N ASN A 30 10.52 0.61 -2.88
CA ASN A 30 10.55 0.48 -1.42
C ASN A 30 9.19 0.75 -0.76
N GLU A 31 8.43 1.71 -1.29
CA GLU A 31 7.08 2.01 -0.78
C GLU A 31 6.09 0.90 -1.13
N ALA A 32 6.17 0.34 -2.34
CA ALA A 32 5.35 -0.76 -2.80
C ALA A 32 5.64 -2.04 -2.00
N GLN A 33 6.91 -2.36 -1.78
CA GLN A 33 7.32 -3.47 -0.92
C GLN A 33 6.77 -3.29 0.49
N ALA A 34 6.99 -2.14 1.11
CA ALA A 34 6.54 -1.88 2.47
C ALA A 34 5.00 -1.90 2.59
N ALA A 35 4.27 -1.39 1.60
CA ALA A 35 2.82 -1.46 1.57
C ALA A 35 2.33 -2.92 1.50
N LEU A 36 2.85 -3.71 0.56
CA LEU A 36 2.39 -5.10 0.41
C LEU A 36 2.83 -5.98 1.58
N SER A 37 3.98 -5.73 2.20
CA SER A 37 4.38 -6.40 3.45
C SER A 37 3.36 -6.23 4.58
N LEU A 38 2.75 -5.04 4.71
CA LEU A 38 1.69 -4.81 5.69
C LEU A 38 0.41 -5.56 5.34
N ILE A 39 0.05 -5.60 4.06
CA ILE A 39 -1.11 -6.36 3.59
C ILE A 39 -0.92 -7.86 3.89
N LEU A 40 0.24 -8.42 3.56
CA LEU A 40 0.55 -9.83 3.77
C LEU A 40 0.65 -10.21 5.25
N ALA A 41 1.11 -9.28 6.11
CA ALA A 41 1.13 -9.47 7.55
C ALA A 41 -0.27 -9.38 8.20
N GLY A 42 -1.29 -8.92 7.47
CA GLY A 42 -2.62 -8.64 8.03
C GLY A 42 -2.68 -7.36 8.89
N ASP A 43 -1.61 -6.55 8.88
CA ASP A 43 -1.49 -5.31 9.65
C ASP A 43 -2.16 -4.12 8.94
N ILE A 44 -3.42 -4.30 8.52
CA ILE A 44 -4.25 -3.28 7.85
C ILE A 44 -5.73 -3.45 8.21
N GLU A 45 -6.50 -2.38 8.00
CA GLU A 45 -7.97 -2.47 8.05
C GLU A 45 -8.57 -2.87 6.70
N GLN A 46 -9.73 -3.54 6.71
CA GLN A 46 -10.42 -3.97 5.48
C GLN A 46 -10.76 -2.81 4.54
N VAL A 47 -11.14 -1.66 5.10
CA VAL A 47 -11.43 -0.44 4.32
C VAL A 47 -10.17 0.08 3.59
N GLN A 48 -8.99 -0.08 4.21
CA GLN A 48 -7.72 0.33 3.64
C GLN A 48 -7.30 -0.60 2.50
N LEU A 49 -7.53 -1.91 2.66
CA LEU A 49 -7.32 -2.89 1.59
C LEU A 49 -8.19 -2.57 0.38
N GLY A 50 -9.49 -2.35 0.61
CA GLY A 50 -10.43 -2.00 -0.45
C GLY A 50 -10.02 -0.73 -1.20
N ALA A 51 -9.65 0.32 -0.47
CA ALA A 51 -9.17 1.58 -1.06
C ALA A 51 -7.89 1.38 -1.90
N PHE A 52 -6.92 0.62 -1.39
CA PHE A 52 -5.69 0.32 -2.11
C PHE A 52 -5.97 -0.42 -3.43
N LEU A 53 -6.76 -1.51 -3.36
CA LEU A 53 -7.10 -2.33 -4.52
C LEU A 53 -7.88 -1.54 -5.59
N MET A 54 -8.80 -0.67 -5.16
CA MET A 54 -9.55 0.19 -6.09
C MET A 54 -8.62 1.12 -6.87
N VAL A 55 -7.65 1.75 -6.19
CA VAL A 55 -6.75 2.68 -6.86
C VAL A 55 -5.79 1.95 -7.80
N VAL A 56 -5.22 0.83 -7.35
CA VAL A 56 -4.32 0.01 -8.16
C VAL A 56 -5.04 -0.49 -9.43
N LYS A 57 -6.29 -0.94 -9.32
CA LYS A 57 -7.10 -1.41 -10.46
C LYS A 57 -7.31 -0.34 -11.54
N VAL A 58 -7.50 0.92 -11.15
CA VAL A 58 -7.77 2.03 -12.09
C VAL A 58 -6.47 2.62 -12.65
N LYS A 59 -5.41 2.69 -11.83
CA LYS A 59 -4.12 3.25 -12.24
C LYS A 59 -3.31 2.28 -13.11
N VAL A 60 -3.44 0.98 -12.84
CA VAL A 60 -2.49 -0.06 -13.24
C VAL A 60 -1.12 0.17 -12.58
N GLU A 61 -0.44 -0.92 -12.28
CA GLU A 61 0.85 -0.95 -11.59
C GLU A 61 2.01 -0.50 -12.51
N SER A 62 3.00 0.21 -11.96
CA SER A 62 4.28 0.46 -12.63
C SER A 62 5.28 -0.69 -12.42
N ALA A 63 6.39 -0.67 -13.16
CA ALA A 63 7.44 -1.69 -13.01
C ALA A 63 8.05 -1.71 -11.59
N GLU A 64 8.24 -0.53 -10.98
CA GLU A 64 8.74 -0.38 -9.62
C GLU A 64 7.75 -0.94 -8.59
N GLU A 65 6.45 -0.71 -8.81
CA GLU A 65 5.41 -1.26 -7.94
C GLU A 65 5.40 -2.79 -7.99
N ILE A 66 5.42 -3.37 -9.21
CA ILE A 66 5.50 -4.82 -9.39
C ILE A 66 6.77 -5.40 -8.75
N SER A 67 7.92 -4.77 -8.96
CA SER A 67 9.19 -5.18 -8.34
C SER A 67 9.07 -5.22 -6.81
N GLY A 68 8.58 -4.14 -6.20
CA GLY A 68 8.39 -4.06 -4.75
C GLY A 68 7.40 -5.09 -4.22
N PHE A 69 6.30 -5.31 -4.94
CA PHE A 69 5.31 -6.34 -4.60
C PHE A 69 5.91 -7.75 -4.64
N VAL A 70 6.66 -8.10 -5.69
CA VAL A 70 7.35 -9.39 -5.79
C VAL A 70 8.34 -9.58 -4.64
N MET A 71 9.09 -8.53 -4.26
CA MET A 71 10.02 -8.59 -3.13
C MET A 71 9.30 -8.82 -1.79
N ALA A 72 8.14 -8.19 -1.57
CA ALA A 72 7.34 -8.42 -0.38
C ALA A 72 6.81 -9.87 -0.32
N CYS A 73 6.29 -10.40 -1.43
CA CYS A 73 5.84 -11.79 -1.53
C CYS A 73 6.98 -12.78 -1.24
N ARG A 74 8.13 -12.61 -1.88
CA ARG A 74 9.32 -13.45 -1.65
C ARG A 74 9.75 -13.44 -0.19
N THR A 75 9.78 -12.25 0.42
CA THR A 75 10.12 -12.10 1.84
C THR A 75 9.12 -12.80 2.74
N SER A 76 7.82 -12.66 2.46
CA SER A 76 6.74 -13.28 3.25
C SER A 76 6.77 -14.81 3.18
N ILE A 77 7.08 -15.39 2.01
CA ILE A 77 7.17 -16.85 1.84
C ILE A 77 8.39 -17.42 2.56
N ASN A 78 9.52 -16.71 2.54
CA ASN A 78 10.75 -17.17 3.17
C ASN A 78 10.77 -17.02 4.70
N ASN A 79 9.85 -16.23 5.26
CA ASN A 79 9.75 -15.96 6.69
C ASN A 79 8.62 -16.73 7.40
N GLY A 80 7.88 -17.58 6.67
CA GLY A 80 6.81 -18.45 7.20
C GLY A 80 7.24 -19.90 7.22
#